data_AF-A0A8J8EIX5-F1
#
_entry.id   AF-A0A8J8EIX5-F1
#
_cell.length_a   1.000
_cell.length_b   1.000
_cell.length_c   1.000
_cell.angle_alpha   90.00
_cell.angle_beta   90.00
_cell.angle_gamma   90.00
#
_symmetry.space_group_name_H-M   'P 1'
#
loop_
_entity.id
_entity.type
_entity.pdbx_description
1 polymer ?
#
loop_
_entity_poly.entity_id
_entity_poly.type
_entity_poly.pdbx_seq_one_letter_code
_entity_poly.pdbx_strand_id
1 'polypeptide(L)'
;MRKIIGLFALMIGLLVAVAASSAHFAYFEADRNVHIAVVPDDNELIDLRPLQPYAYISDNGMLVIDLSQNNPKWWELVNEEFTPGKGVSPNSTYVFEEVFGVSNDLWEGTPICMHITYSGDGGVRFFVGDYTGQEGETTLDVTIMPGEVVKIGMILDSTDLEEGDAIDGQLQFYAEAGVCEEE
;
A
#
# COMPACT_ATOMS: atom_id res chain seq x y z
N MET A 1 26.58 68.75 42.92
CA MET A 1 25.15 68.35 42.88
C MET A 1 24.63 68.05 41.47
N ARG A 2 24.76 68.93 40.46
CA ARG A 2 24.19 68.70 39.11
C ARG A 2 24.63 67.39 38.41
N LYS A 3 25.89 66.96 38.59
CA LYS A 3 26.41 65.69 38.03
C LYS A 3 25.81 64.44 38.70
N ILE A 4 25.45 64.53 39.99
CA ILE A 4 24.85 63.43 40.76
C ILE A 4 23.39 63.25 40.34
N ILE A 5 22.68 64.36 40.08
CA ILE A 5 21.29 64.34 39.61
C ILE A 5 21.20 63.70 38.21
N GLY A 6 22.14 64.02 37.31
CA GLY A 6 22.19 63.40 35.97
C GLY A 6 22.46 61.89 36.02
N LEU A 7 23.32 61.43 36.94
CA LEU A 7 23.59 60.00 37.13
C LEU A 7 22.37 59.26 37.68
N PHE A 8 21.65 59.87 38.62
CA PHE A 8 20.39 59.31 39.14
C PHE A 8 19.30 59.25 38.08
N ALA A 9 19.17 60.27 37.24
CA ALA A 9 18.22 60.28 36.13
C ALA A 9 18.55 59.18 35.09
N LEU A 10 19.83 58.93 34.83
CA LEU A 10 20.27 57.87 33.92
C LEU A 10 20.00 56.48 34.50
N MET A 11 20.23 56.28 35.80
CA MET A 11 19.91 55.03 36.50
C MET A 11 18.40 54.74 36.49
N ILE A 12 17.58 55.75 36.74
CA ILE A 12 16.11 55.63 36.69
C ILE A 12 15.66 55.34 35.25
N GLY A 13 16.22 56.04 34.26
CA GLY A 13 15.91 55.81 32.85
C GLY A 13 16.26 54.39 32.39
N LEU A 14 17.39 53.85 32.84
CA LEU A 14 17.80 52.48 32.53
C LEU A 14 16.88 51.44 33.20
N LEU A 15 16.51 51.68 34.47
CA LEU A 15 15.58 50.80 35.20
C LEU A 15 14.19 50.77 34.54
N VAL A 16 13.69 51.92 34.09
CA VAL A 16 12.41 52.00 33.37
C VAL A 16 12.52 51.32 32.00
N ALA A 17 13.63 51.49 31.27
CA ALA A 17 13.84 50.83 29.98
C ALA A 17 13.86 49.31 30.11
N VAL A 18 14.56 48.77 31.13
CA VAL A 18 14.64 47.32 31.39
C VAL A 18 13.30 46.76 31.87
N ALA A 19 12.57 47.50 32.72
CA ALA A 19 11.25 47.08 33.18
C ALA A 19 10.19 47.13 32.06
N ALA A 20 10.30 48.10 31.14
CA ALA A 20 9.42 48.21 29.98
C ALA A 20 9.75 47.20 28.87
N SER A 21 11.01 46.76 28.77
CA SER A 21 11.45 45.71 27.84
C SER A 21 11.28 44.31 28.43
N SER A 22 10.14 44.04 29.06
CA SER A 22 9.75 42.66 29.33
C SER A 22 9.43 42.00 27.99
N ALA A 23 10.46 41.40 27.38
CA ALA A 23 10.27 40.44 26.30
C ALA A 23 9.46 39.28 26.88
N HIS A 24 8.14 39.36 26.79
CA HIS A 24 7.25 38.25 27.06
C HIS A 24 7.47 37.21 25.97
N PHE A 25 8.46 36.34 26.16
CA PHE A 25 8.55 35.10 25.39
C PHE A 25 7.31 34.28 25.73
N ALA A 26 6.33 34.30 24.83
CA ALA A 26 5.22 33.37 24.89
C ALA A 26 5.79 32.00 24.55
N TYR A 27 5.97 31.18 25.59
CA TYR A 27 6.24 29.76 25.39
C TYR A 27 4.94 29.14 24.86
N PHE A 28 4.94 28.81 23.58
CA PHE A 28 3.89 28.01 22.97
C PHE A 28 4.27 26.55 23.17
N GLU A 29 3.74 25.93 24.22
CA GLU A 29 3.81 24.49 24.40
C GLU A 29 2.67 23.86 23.59
N ALA A 30 3.04 22.91 22.74
CA ALA A 30 2.13 22.31 21.78
C ALA A 30 2.25 20.80 21.92
N ASP A 31 1.30 20.21 22.65
CA ASP A 31 1.18 18.76 22.69
C ASP A 31 0.71 18.27 21.31
N ARG A 32 1.41 17.28 20.78
CA ARG A 32 1.09 16.61 19.51
C ARG A 32 1.03 15.12 19.81
N ASN A 33 -0.13 14.52 19.57
CA ASN A 33 -0.33 13.09 19.69
C ASN A 33 -0.37 12.48 18.28
N VAL A 34 0.32 11.37 18.10
CA VAL A 34 0.30 10.58 16.86
C VAL A 34 -0.33 9.24 17.19
N HIS A 35 -1.33 8.84 16.40
CA HIS A 35 -1.93 7.52 16.44
C HIS A 35 -2.05 7.02 15.01
N ILE A 36 -1.48 5.83 14.74
CA ILE A 36 -1.48 5.18 13.43
C ILE A 36 -2.04 3.78 13.67
N ALA A 37 -3.15 3.46 13.02
CA ALA A 37 -3.72 2.11 13.04
C ALA A 37 -3.11 1.30 11.88
N VAL A 38 -2.73 0.06 12.17
CA VAL A 38 -2.44 -0.93 11.14
C VAL A 38 -3.75 -1.68 10.89
N VAL A 39 -4.19 -1.69 9.64
CA VAL A 39 -5.48 -2.23 9.21
C VAL A 39 -5.27 -3.32 8.16
N PRO A 40 -6.28 -4.17 7.89
CA PRO A 40 -6.25 -5.11 6.77
C PRO A 40 -6.09 -4.42 5.41
N ASP A 41 -5.53 -5.13 4.42
CA ASP A 41 -5.23 -4.63 3.08
C ASP A 41 -6.46 -4.02 2.36
N ASP A 42 -7.69 -4.47 2.65
CA ASP A 42 -8.93 -3.93 2.07
C ASP A 42 -9.49 -2.68 2.77
N ASN A 43 -8.85 -2.24 3.84
CA ASN A 43 -9.23 -1.07 4.63
C ASN A 43 -8.11 -0.02 4.69
N GLU A 44 -7.02 -0.23 3.95
CA GLU A 44 -5.93 0.72 3.83
C GLU A 44 -6.30 1.93 2.94
N LEU A 45 -5.45 2.96 2.96
CA LEU A 45 -5.57 4.08 2.02
C LEU A 45 -5.02 3.72 0.63
N ILE A 46 -4.24 2.64 0.55
CA ILE A 46 -3.79 2.01 -0.68
C ILE A 46 -4.35 0.60 -0.62
N ASP A 47 -5.59 0.43 -1.07
CA ASP A 47 -6.39 -0.76 -0.78
C ASP A 47 -6.19 -1.84 -1.85
N LEU A 48 -6.03 -3.09 -1.40
CA LEU A 48 -5.96 -4.28 -2.25
C LEU A 48 -7.32 -4.97 -2.30
N ARG A 49 -7.94 -4.93 -3.49
CA ARG A 49 -9.29 -5.44 -3.72
C ARG A 49 -9.25 -6.80 -4.40
N PRO A 50 -9.72 -7.88 -3.76
CA PRO A 50 -9.91 -9.15 -4.46
C PRO A 50 -11.04 -9.02 -5.50
N LEU A 51 -10.77 -9.42 -6.75
CA LEU A 51 -11.73 -9.29 -7.86
C LEU A 51 -12.18 -10.65 -8.42
N GLN A 52 -11.45 -11.72 -8.10
CA GLN A 52 -11.79 -13.09 -8.51
C GLN A 52 -12.14 -13.97 -7.30
N PRO A 53 -12.96 -15.03 -7.49
CA PRO A 53 -13.38 -15.96 -6.43
C PRO A 53 -12.26 -16.62 -5.60
N TYR A 54 -11.08 -16.79 -6.21
CA TYR A 54 -9.93 -17.42 -5.56
C TYR A 54 -8.96 -16.41 -4.93
N ALA A 55 -9.22 -15.11 -5.12
CA ALA A 55 -8.53 -14.03 -4.42
C ALA A 55 -9.40 -13.60 -3.22
N TYR A 56 -8.81 -13.41 -2.06
CA TYR A 56 -9.52 -12.95 -0.87
C TYR A 56 -8.61 -12.30 0.15
N ILE A 57 -9.18 -11.51 1.06
CA ILE A 57 -8.51 -11.06 2.27
C ILE A 57 -8.67 -12.13 3.36
N SER A 58 -7.56 -12.61 3.89
CA SER A 58 -7.51 -13.60 4.97
C SER A 58 -7.90 -13.00 6.33
N ASP A 59 -8.09 -13.85 7.34
CA ASP A 59 -8.43 -13.41 8.70
C ASP A 59 -7.37 -12.52 9.36
N ASN A 60 -6.11 -12.61 8.91
CA ASN A 60 -5.02 -11.72 9.33
C ASN A 60 -4.87 -10.47 8.45
N GLY A 61 -5.83 -10.23 7.55
CA GLY A 61 -5.94 -9.01 6.76
C GLY A 61 -5.06 -8.95 5.52
N MET A 62 -4.52 -10.07 5.03
CA MET A 62 -3.63 -10.10 3.86
C MET A 62 -4.36 -10.56 2.61
N LEU A 63 -4.02 -10.00 1.45
CA LEU A 63 -4.44 -10.53 0.16
C LEU A 63 -3.82 -11.92 -0.08
N VAL A 64 -4.68 -12.91 -0.37
CA VAL A 64 -4.32 -14.29 -0.70
C VAL A 64 -4.95 -14.67 -2.02
N ILE A 65 -4.17 -15.33 -2.89
CA ILE A 65 -4.65 -15.99 -4.11
C ILE A 65 -4.44 -17.49 -3.89
N ASP A 66 -5.52 -18.24 -3.74
CA ASP A 66 -5.48 -19.68 -3.48
C ASP A 66 -6.39 -20.41 -4.45
N LEU A 67 -5.78 -21.03 -5.47
CA LEU A 67 -6.45 -21.81 -6.52
C LEU A 67 -6.67 -23.28 -6.11
N SER A 68 -6.73 -23.61 -4.83
CA SER A 68 -6.90 -24.98 -4.35
C SER A 68 -8.28 -25.25 -3.75
N GLN A 69 -8.59 -26.54 -3.53
CA GLN A 69 -9.77 -26.95 -2.75
C GLN A 69 -9.66 -26.62 -1.24
N ASN A 70 -8.48 -26.21 -0.76
CA ASN A 70 -8.25 -25.81 0.62
C ASN A 70 -8.57 -24.33 0.86
N ASN A 71 -8.85 -23.57 -0.20
CA ASN A 71 -9.30 -22.20 -0.09
C ASN A 71 -10.53 -22.16 0.84
N PRO A 72 -10.50 -21.37 1.95
CA PRO A 72 -11.56 -21.35 2.94
C PRO A 72 -12.89 -20.86 2.37
N LYS A 73 -12.87 -20.14 1.25
CA LYS A 73 -14.06 -19.67 0.53
C LYS A 73 -14.52 -20.62 -0.56
N TRP A 74 -13.80 -21.73 -0.81
CA TRP A 74 -14.12 -22.68 -1.87
C TRP A 74 -15.55 -23.23 -1.77
N TRP A 75 -16.01 -23.55 -0.55
CA TRP A 75 -17.36 -24.07 -0.32
C TRP A 75 -18.45 -22.99 -0.49
N GLU A 76 -18.11 -21.70 -0.29
CA GLU A 76 -19.01 -20.59 -0.56
C GLU A 76 -19.32 -20.54 -2.06
N LEU A 77 -18.30 -20.73 -2.90
CA LEU A 77 -18.47 -20.80 -4.36
C LEU A 77 -19.38 -21.96 -4.77
N VAL A 78 -19.26 -23.13 -4.14
CA VAL A 78 -20.16 -24.28 -4.42
C VAL A 78 -21.63 -23.93 -4.14
N ASN A 79 -21.89 -23.16 -3.09
CA ASN A 79 -23.24 -22.79 -2.68
C ASN A 79 -23.89 -21.76 -3.61
N GLU A 80 -23.10 -21.05 -4.42
CA GLU A 80 -23.56 -20.07 -5.41
C GLU A 80 -23.88 -20.70 -6.79
N GLU A 81 -24.14 -22.01 -6.84
CA GLU A 81 -24.33 -22.79 -8.08
C GLU A 81 -23.11 -22.80 -9.01
N PHE A 82 -21.94 -22.37 -8.52
CA PHE A 82 -20.66 -22.47 -9.22
C PHE A 82 -20.01 -23.83 -8.93
N THR A 83 -19.33 -24.42 -9.92
CA THR A 83 -18.49 -25.60 -9.69
C THR A 83 -17.04 -25.16 -9.64
N PRO A 84 -16.49 -24.86 -8.45
CA PRO A 84 -15.12 -24.41 -8.33
C PRO A 84 -14.13 -25.51 -8.70
N GLY A 85 -13.09 -25.10 -9.42
CA GLY A 85 -11.89 -25.90 -9.69
C GLY A 85 -11.10 -26.13 -8.42
N LYS A 86 -10.19 -27.10 -8.46
CA LYS A 86 -9.40 -27.56 -7.31
C LYS A 86 -7.91 -27.35 -7.47
N GLY A 87 -7.51 -26.65 -8.52
CA GLY A 87 -6.12 -26.51 -8.94
C GLY A 87 -6.03 -26.14 -10.42
N VAL A 88 -4.80 -26.20 -10.92
CA VAL A 88 -4.43 -26.03 -12.33
C VAL A 88 -3.99 -27.37 -12.91
N SER A 89 -4.13 -27.55 -14.23
CA SER A 89 -3.66 -28.78 -14.88
C SER A 89 -2.14 -28.77 -15.01
N PRO A 90 -1.46 -29.92 -14.88
CA PRO A 90 -0.04 -30.07 -15.21
C PRO A 90 0.31 -29.58 -16.63
N ASN A 91 1.54 -29.11 -16.83
CA ASN A 91 2.08 -28.74 -18.15
C ASN A 91 1.19 -27.78 -18.95
N SER A 92 0.61 -26.79 -18.26
CA SER A 92 -0.33 -25.83 -18.84
C SER A 92 0.02 -24.40 -18.45
N THR A 93 -0.36 -23.46 -19.30
CA THR A 93 -0.31 -22.02 -19.00
C THR A 93 -1.74 -21.49 -18.88
N TYR A 94 -2.03 -20.84 -17.76
CA TYR A 94 -3.29 -20.18 -17.48
C TYR A 94 -3.10 -18.66 -17.45
N VAL A 95 -4.11 -17.94 -17.92
CA VAL A 95 -4.20 -16.49 -17.83
C VAL A 95 -5.49 -16.16 -17.10
N PHE A 96 -5.36 -15.47 -15.96
CA PHE A 96 -6.46 -14.96 -15.17
C PHE A 96 -6.45 -13.44 -15.27
N GLU A 97 -7.47 -12.86 -15.89
CA GLU A 97 -7.61 -11.41 -15.96
C GLU A 97 -8.24 -10.87 -14.69
N GLU A 98 -7.86 -9.64 -14.31
CA GLU A 98 -8.44 -8.90 -13.19
C GLU A 98 -8.53 -9.72 -11.89
N VAL A 99 -7.43 -10.33 -11.44
CA VAL A 99 -7.39 -11.18 -10.22
C VAL A 99 -7.62 -10.36 -8.96
N PHE A 100 -6.94 -9.23 -8.87
CA PHE A 100 -7.12 -8.25 -7.81
C PHE A 100 -6.92 -6.83 -8.37
N GLY A 101 -7.33 -5.83 -7.61
CA GLY A 101 -7.12 -4.42 -7.92
C GLY A 101 -6.31 -3.73 -6.83
N VAL A 102 -5.59 -2.68 -7.20
CA VAL A 102 -4.91 -1.78 -6.27
C VAL A 102 -5.53 -0.40 -6.41
N SER A 103 -6.03 0.16 -5.32
CA SER A 103 -6.61 1.50 -5.31
C SER A 103 -5.68 2.53 -4.66
N ASN A 104 -5.78 3.78 -5.11
CA ASN A 104 -5.12 4.91 -4.45
C ASN A 104 -6.19 5.85 -3.88
N ASP A 105 -6.48 5.67 -2.60
CA ASP A 105 -7.47 6.45 -1.85
C ASP A 105 -6.80 7.47 -0.90
N LEU A 106 -5.51 7.79 -1.14
CA LEU A 106 -4.75 8.80 -0.38
C LEU A 106 -5.39 10.19 -0.49
N TRP A 107 -5.52 10.90 0.64
CA TRP A 107 -6.13 12.24 0.68
C TRP A 107 -5.21 13.32 0.08
N GLU A 108 -3.91 13.07 -0.05
CA GLU A 108 -2.92 13.98 -0.62
C GLU A 108 -3.17 14.26 -2.11
N GLY A 109 -3.96 13.42 -2.79
CA GLY A 109 -4.22 13.57 -4.22
C GLY A 109 -2.97 13.40 -5.08
N THR A 110 -2.01 12.59 -4.61
CA THR A 110 -0.75 12.31 -5.32
C THR A 110 -0.79 10.91 -5.93
N PRO A 111 -0.33 10.70 -7.17
CA PRO A 111 -0.15 9.37 -7.73
C PRO A 111 0.77 8.51 -6.85
N ILE A 112 0.64 7.19 -6.95
CA ILE A 112 1.59 6.26 -6.33
C ILE A 112 2.22 5.36 -7.40
N CYS A 113 3.50 5.06 -7.23
CA CYS A 113 4.13 3.94 -7.91
C CYS A 113 4.02 2.74 -6.98
N MET A 114 3.27 1.73 -7.40
CA MET A 114 3.13 0.47 -6.70
C MET A 114 4.07 -0.57 -7.32
N HIS A 115 4.94 -1.12 -6.50
CA HIS A 115 5.82 -2.22 -6.82
C HIS A 115 5.21 -3.52 -6.31
N ILE A 116 4.84 -4.42 -7.21
CA ILE A 116 4.27 -5.74 -6.90
C ILE A 116 5.32 -6.79 -7.23
N THR A 117 5.85 -7.45 -6.21
CA THR A 117 6.87 -8.49 -6.39
C THR A 117 6.38 -9.85 -5.94
N TYR A 118 6.50 -10.83 -6.82
CA TYR A 118 6.39 -12.24 -6.50
C TYR A 118 7.75 -12.82 -6.15
N SER A 119 7.80 -13.57 -5.06
CA SER A 119 8.96 -14.38 -4.68
C SER A 119 8.49 -15.77 -4.27
N GLY A 120 8.93 -16.81 -4.96
CA GLY A 120 8.48 -18.17 -4.71
C GLY A 120 8.88 -19.14 -5.81
N ASP A 121 8.30 -20.32 -5.75
CA ASP A 121 8.42 -21.33 -6.78
C ASP A 121 7.68 -20.89 -8.06
N GLY A 122 8.07 -21.47 -9.19
CA GLY A 122 7.96 -20.88 -10.52
C GLY A 122 6.56 -20.49 -11.02
N GLY A 123 6.56 -19.87 -12.20
CA GLY A 123 5.41 -19.79 -13.10
C GLY A 123 4.42 -18.66 -12.89
N VAL A 124 4.46 -17.95 -11.75
CA VAL A 124 3.55 -16.81 -11.49
C VAL A 124 4.14 -15.51 -12.02
N ARG A 125 3.38 -14.82 -12.88
CA ARG A 125 3.70 -13.50 -13.43
C ARG A 125 2.46 -12.62 -13.42
N PHE A 126 2.63 -11.31 -13.35
CA PHE A 126 1.54 -10.33 -13.29
C PHE A 126 1.53 -9.40 -14.50
N PHE A 127 0.37 -8.83 -14.80
CA PHE A 127 0.23 -7.84 -15.86
C PHE A 127 -0.90 -6.85 -15.52
N VAL A 128 -0.87 -5.69 -16.16
CA VAL A 128 -1.92 -4.65 -16.04
C VAL A 128 -2.84 -4.69 -17.26
N GLY A 129 -4.15 -4.52 -17.02
CA GLY A 129 -5.15 -4.43 -18.09
C GLY A 129 -5.48 -5.76 -18.75
N ASP A 130 -6.01 -5.71 -19.97
CA ASP A 130 -6.44 -6.88 -20.72
C ASP A 130 -5.24 -7.72 -21.22
N TYR A 131 -5.42 -9.03 -21.31
CA TYR A 131 -4.41 -9.91 -21.87
C TYR A 131 -4.35 -9.80 -23.39
N THR A 132 -3.24 -9.28 -23.91
CA THR A 132 -3.00 -9.13 -25.36
C THR A 132 -1.90 -10.04 -25.88
N GLY A 133 -1.46 -11.02 -25.09
CA GLY A 133 -0.31 -11.88 -25.40
C GLY A 133 1.00 -11.43 -24.76
N GLN A 134 0.95 -10.49 -23.79
CA GLN A 134 2.13 -10.13 -23.01
C GLN A 134 2.63 -11.29 -22.13
N GLU A 135 3.93 -11.33 -21.86
CA GLU A 135 4.56 -12.38 -21.03
C GLU A 135 4.29 -12.20 -19.52
N GLY A 136 3.93 -10.99 -19.08
CA GLY A 136 3.81 -10.65 -17.65
C GLY A 136 5.17 -10.60 -16.94
N GLU A 137 5.15 -10.11 -15.70
CA GLU A 137 6.34 -9.76 -14.93
C GLU A 137 6.25 -10.32 -13.50
N THR A 138 7.38 -10.77 -12.94
CA THR A 138 7.46 -11.17 -11.52
C THR A 138 7.59 -9.98 -10.59
N THR A 139 8.13 -8.88 -11.10
CA THR A 139 8.18 -7.56 -10.46
C THR A 139 7.48 -6.62 -11.41
N LEU A 140 6.29 -6.15 -11.01
CA LEU A 140 5.45 -5.30 -11.81
C LEU A 140 5.35 -3.94 -11.14
N ASP A 141 5.76 -2.90 -11.87
CA ASP A 141 5.66 -1.52 -11.42
C ASP A 141 4.48 -0.85 -12.10
N VAL A 142 3.59 -0.25 -11.31
CA VAL A 142 2.37 0.36 -11.82
C VAL A 142 2.08 1.70 -11.19
N THR A 143 1.84 2.68 -12.03
CA THR A 143 1.38 4.00 -11.59
C THR A 143 -0.12 3.98 -11.37
N ILE A 144 -0.57 4.41 -10.19
CA ILE A 144 -1.98 4.46 -9.80
C ILE A 144 -2.35 5.90 -9.48
N MET A 145 -3.23 6.48 -10.30
CA MET A 145 -3.67 7.85 -10.13
C MET A 145 -4.60 8.00 -8.92
N PRO A 146 -4.74 9.21 -8.33
CA PRO A 146 -5.65 9.43 -7.21
C PRO A 146 -7.10 9.04 -7.55
N GLY A 147 -7.72 8.21 -6.70
CA GLY A 147 -9.07 7.67 -6.87
C GLY A 147 -9.21 6.59 -7.95
N GLU A 148 -8.10 6.18 -8.58
CA GLU A 148 -8.08 5.09 -9.55
C GLU A 148 -7.99 3.73 -8.85
N VAL A 149 -8.53 2.71 -9.53
CA VAL A 149 -8.29 1.31 -9.21
C VAL A 149 -7.65 0.67 -10.44
N VAL A 150 -6.40 0.25 -10.31
CA VAL A 150 -5.72 -0.48 -11.37
C VAL A 150 -5.92 -1.98 -11.15
N LYS A 151 -6.37 -2.69 -12.18
CA LYS A 151 -6.63 -4.13 -12.11
C LYS A 151 -5.42 -4.90 -12.59
N ILE A 152 -5.06 -5.93 -11.82
CA ILE A 152 -3.88 -6.77 -12.03
C ILE A 152 -4.34 -8.17 -12.42
N GLY A 153 -3.89 -8.62 -13.59
CA GLY A 153 -4.03 -9.99 -14.05
C GLY A 153 -2.82 -10.85 -13.67
N MET A 154 -2.99 -12.17 -13.73
CA MET A 154 -1.97 -13.15 -13.39
C MET A 154 -1.84 -14.20 -14.50
N ILE A 155 -0.60 -14.53 -14.84
CA ILE A 155 -0.24 -15.66 -15.68
C ILE A 155 0.36 -16.72 -14.76
N LEU A 156 -0.11 -17.95 -14.91
CA LEU A 156 0.40 -19.10 -14.16
C LEU A 156 0.89 -20.15 -15.14
N ASP A 157 2.18 -20.46 -15.06
CA ASP A 157 2.82 -21.52 -15.83
C ASP A 157 3.12 -22.73 -14.94
N SER A 158 2.56 -23.88 -15.32
CA SER A 158 2.74 -25.16 -14.63
C SER A 158 3.55 -26.16 -15.45
N THR A 159 4.35 -25.66 -16.40
CA THR A 159 5.30 -26.47 -17.18
C THR A 159 6.24 -27.24 -16.24
N ASP A 160 6.46 -28.52 -16.55
CA ASP A 160 7.29 -29.46 -15.78
C ASP A 160 6.74 -29.82 -14.37
N LEU A 161 5.52 -29.42 -14.03
CA LEU A 161 4.83 -29.86 -12.82
C LEU A 161 3.97 -31.10 -13.09
N GLU A 162 3.80 -31.92 -12.06
CA GLU A 162 2.95 -33.11 -12.04
C GLU A 162 1.76 -32.97 -11.07
N GLU A 163 0.83 -33.92 -11.10
CA GLU A 163 -0.30 -33.93 -10.16
C GLU A 163 0.20 -34.09 -8.71
N GLY A 164 -0.17 -33.14 -7.86
CA GLY A 164 0.22 -33.11 -6.45
C GLY A 164 1.36 -32.15 -6.14
N ASP A 165 2.03 -31.61 -7.16
CA ASP A 165 2.96 -30.50 -6.99
C ASP A 165 2.21 -29.21 -6.61
N ALA A 166 2.91 -28.30 -5.94
CA ALA A 166 2.40 -27.01 -5.52
C ALA A 166 3.29 -25.88 -6.06
N ILE A 167 2.66 -24.73 -6.33
CA ILE A 167 3.35 -23.47 -6.59
C ILE A 167 3.11 -22.59 -5.38
N ASP A 168 4.13 -22.41 -4.56
CA ASP A 168 4.07 -21.61 -3.34
C ASP A 168 4.95 -20.37 -3.49
N GLY A 169 4.45 -19.24 -2.99
CA GLY A 169 5.19 -17.99 -3.02
C GLY A 169 4.55 -16.90 -2.18
N GLN A 170 5.19 -15.74 -2.19
CA GLN A 170 4.78 -14.56 -1.47
C GLN A 170 4.69 -13.36 -2.41
N LEU A 171 3.60 -12.61 -2.27
CA LEU A 171 3.42 -11.29 -2.84
C LEU A 171 3.89 -10.23 -1.87
N GLN A 172 4.64 -9.27 -2.39
CA GLN A 172 5.11 -8.10 -1.67
C GLN A 172 4.62 -6.87 -2.41
N PHE A 173 4.05 -5.94 -1.66
CA PHE A 173 3.54 -4.67 -2.14
C PHE A 173 4.34 -3.55 -1.49
N TYR A 174 4.86 -2.65 -2.29
CA TYR A 174 5.60 -1.49 -1.82
C TYR A 174 5.18 -0.28 -2.64
N ALA A 175 4.73 0.77 -1.98
CA ALA A 175 4.22 1.97 -2.63
C ALA A 175 5.11 3.18 -2.34
N GLU A 176 5.45 3.92 -3.39
CA GLU A 176 6.12 5.21 -3.31
C GLU A 176 5.22 6.32 -3.84
N ALA A 177 5.33 7.51 -3.26
CA ALA A 177 4.60 8.67 -3.76
C ALA A 177 5.23 9.16 -5.08
N GLY A 178 4.43 9.25 -6.14
CA GLY A 178 4.89 9.64 -7.47
C GLY A 178 4.36 8.73 -8.56
N VAL A 179 4.82 8.96 -9.79
CA VAL A 179 4.65 8.01 -10.90
C VAL A 179 5.86 7.08 -10.93
N CYS A 180 5.71 5.87 -11.46
CA CYS A 180 6.83 4.97 -11.65
C CYS A 180 7.82 5.58 -12.66
N GLU A 181 9.11 5.42 -12.39
CA GLU A 181 10.15 5.77 -13.35
C GLU A 181 10.20 4.70 -14.45
N GLU A 182 10.29 5.11 -15.71
CA GLU A 182 10.56 4.17 -16.80
C GLU A 182 12.04 3.77 -16.72
N GLU A 183 12.34 2.50 -16.43
CA GLU A 183 13.70 1.93 -16.54
C GLU A 183 14.12 1.68 -18.00
#